data_AF-A0A4Q7LNY2-F1
#
_entry.id   AF-A0A4Q7LNY2-F1
#
_cell.length_a   1.000
_cell.length_b   1.000
_cell.length_c   1.000
_cell.angle_alpha   90.00
_cell.angle_beta   90.00
_cell.angle_gamma   90.00
#
_symmetry.space_group_name_H-M   'P 1'
#
loop_
_entity.id
_entity.type
_entity.pdbx_description
1 polymer ?
#
loop_
_entity_poly.entity_id
_entity_poly.type
_entity_poly.pdbx_seq_one_letter_code
_entity_poly.pdbx_strand_id
1 'polypeptide(L)'
;MTRPLINWHTRTTSDRTLGQRSADVLRNGMGSWPFVFAFLAFMSVWAAVQSTEIRWDPYPFILLNLFLSMLAGLQGAILLIAAKRQDAISASLAQHDYETNVAAAREIEQLLDINRRQLELLEHLVAERDGRDRRDERTDGDGGPTA
;
A
#
# COMPACT_ATOMS: atom_id res chain seq x y z
N MET A 1 -10.03 -16.53 23.34
CA MET A 1 -8.78 -15.75 23.28
C MET A 1 -8.77 -14.96 21.98
N THR A 2 -9.35 -13.76 21.99
CA THR A 2 -9.39 -12.88 20.81
C THR A 2 -8.14 -12.03 20.85
N ARG A 3 -7.13 -12.36 20.04
CA ARG A 3 -5.94 -11.50 19.92
C ARG A 3 -6.41 -10.12 19.46
N PRO A 4 -6.12 -9.03 20.19
CA PRO A 4 -6.43 -7.70 19.69
C PRO A 4 -5.64 -7.51 18.40
N LEU A 5 -6.35 -7.16 17.32
CA LEU A 5 -5.75 -6.72 16.06
C LEU A 5 -5.10 -5.34 16.30
N ILE A 6 -3.97 -5.34 17.02
CA ILE A 6 -3.10 -4.17 17.12
C ILE A 6 -2.53 -3.98 15.73
N ASN A 7 -3.19 -3.13 14.96
CA ASN A 7 -2.69 -2.76 13.66
C ASN A 7 -1.55 -1.74 13.84
N TRP A 8 -0.44 -1.99 13.15
CA TRP A 8 0.84 -1.29 13.27
C TRP A 8 0.73 0.22 13.07
N HIS A 9 -0.32 0.71 12.40
CA HIS A 9 -0.57 2.14 12.22
C HIS A 9 -0.80 2.92 13.53
N THR A 10 -1.12 2.24 14.64
CA THR A 10 -1.32 2.92 15.94
C THR A 10 -0.03 3.20 16.71
N ARG A 11 1.10 2.58 16.34
CA ARG A 11 2.39 2.78 17.06
C ARG A 11 3.24 3.94 16.55
N THR A 12 2.84 4.62 15.47
CA THR A 12 3.60 5.72 14.86
C THR A 12 3.02 7.10 15.19
N THR A 13 2.40 7.28 16.36
CA THR A 13 1.79 8.56 16.76
C THR A 13 2.53 9.28 17.89
N SER A 14 3.56 8.69 18.48
CA SER A 14 4.23 9.24 19.67
C SER A 14 5.62 9.85 19.41
N ASP A 15 5.85 10.41 18.21
CA ASP A 15 7.01 11.29 18.00
C ASP A 15 6.82 12.33 16.88
N ARG A 16 5.62 12.89 16.76
CA ARG A 16 5.40 14.02 15.86
C ARG A 16 5.99 15.28 16.47
N THR A 17 7.24 15.58 16.11
CA THR A 17 7.80 16.92 16.28
C THR A 17 6.80 17.96 15.74
N LEU A 18 6.65 19.09 16.44
CA LEU A 18 5.69 20.14 16.07
C LEU A 18 5.84 20.58 14.60
N GLY A 19 7.05 20.48 14.03
CA GLY A 19 7.34 20.72 12.63
C GLY A 19 6.71 19.74 11.63
N GLN A 20 6.56 18.45 11.98
CA GLN A 20 5.88 17.48 11.11
C GLN A 20 4.37 17.73 11.05
N ARG A 21 3.76 18.15 12.16
CA ARG A 21 2.33 18.44 12.22
C ARG A 21 1.97 19.71 11.44
N SER A 22 2.83 20.75 11.49
CA SER A 22 2.64 21.96 10.68
C SER A 22 2.86 21.68 9.19
N ALA A 23 3.88 20.89 8.83
CA ALA A 23 4.13 20.50 7.44
C ALA A 23 2.96 19.72 6.81
N ASP A 24 2.32 18.81 7.55
CA ASP A 24 1.15 18.07 7.05
C ASP A 24 -0.08 18.98 6.86
N VAL A 25 -0.29 19.97 7.74
CA VAL A 25 -1.37 20.96 7.60
C VAL A 25 -1.11 21.90 6.42
N LEU A 26 0.13 22.36 6.26
CA LEU A 26 0.56 23.18 5.11
C LEU A 26 0.40 22.40 3.79
N ARG A 27 0.82 21.13 3.75
CA ARG A 27 0.69 20.27 2.56
C ARG A 27 -0.77 20.03 2.18
N ASN A 28 -1.62 19.66 3.14
CA ASN A 28 -3.04 19.40 2.85
C ASN A 28 -3.82 20.69 2.54
N GLY A 29 -3.45 21.83 3.12
CA GLY A 29 -4.08 23.12 2.84
C GLY A 29 -3.70 23.68 1.47
N MET A 30 -2.42 23.61 1.11
CA MET A 30 -1.88 24.20 -0.13
C MET A 30 -2.25 23.43 -1.40
N GLY A 31 -2.56 22.12 -1.29
CA GLY A 31 -3.02 21.29 -2.40
C GLY A 31 -4.53 21.40 -2.70
N SER A 32 -5.27 22.21 -1.95
CA SER A 32 -6.72 22.33 -2.13
C SER A 32 -7.08 23.36 -3.21
N TRP A 33 -8.00 23.01 -4.11
CA TRP A 33 -8.58 23.93 -5.10
C TRP A 33 -9.06 25.28 -4.53
N PRO A 34 -9.75 25.36 -3.37
CA PRO A 34 -10.14 26.65 -2.79
C PRO A 34 -8.96 27.53 -2.34
N PHE A 35 -7.82 26.94 -1.94
CA PHE A 35 -6.62 27.72 -1.59
C PHE A 35 -6.03 28.44 -2.81
N VAL A 36 -6.03 27.79 -3.97
CA VAL A 36 -5.55 28.40 -5.23
C VAL A 36 -6.37 29.64 -5.58
N PHE A 37 -7.71 29.56 -5.48
CA PHE A 37 -8.58 30.71 -5.72
C PHE A 37 -8.42 31.82 -4.69
N ALA A 38 -8.27 31.49 -3.40
CA ALA A 38 -8.00 32.48 -2.36
C ALA A 38 -6.65 33.20 -2.57
N PHE A 39 -5.61 32.46 -2.99
CA PHE A 39 -4.30 33.02 -3.29
C PHE A 39 -4.34 33.96 -4.50
N LEU A 40 -5.04 33.57 -5.58
CA LEU A 40 -5.25 34.43 -6.74
C LEU A 40 -6.02 35.70 -6.38
N ALA A 41 -7.08 35.59 -5.58
CA ALA A 41 -7.84 36.76 -5.10
C ALA A 41 -6.97 37.68 -4.24
N PHE A 42 -6.15 37.13 -3.33
CA PHE A 42 -5.22 37.90 -2.52
C PHE A 42 -4.18 38.64 -3.38
N MET A 43 -3.61 37.98 -4.39
CA MET A 43 -2.69 38.62 -5.34
C MET A 43 -3.35 39.76 -6.13
N SER A 44 -4.59 39.57 -6.60
CA SER A 44 -5.35 40.62 -7.28
C SER A 44 -5.66 41.82 -6.37
N VAL A 45 -6.04 41.56 -5.11
CA VAL A 45 -6.29 42.62 -4.12
C VAL A 45 -5.00 43.37 -3.78
N TRP A 46 -3.90 42.66 -3.59
CA TRP A 46 -2.60 43.26 -3.29
C TRP A 46 -2.09 44.15 -4.42
N ALA A 47 -2.22 43.70 -5.67
CA ALA A 47 -1.89 44.49 -6.85
C ALA A 47 -2.77 45.76 -6.95
N ALA A 48 -4.06 45.65 -6.62
CA ALA A 48 -4.97 46.80 -6.62
C ALA A 48 -4.62 47.82 -5.53
N VAL A 49 -4.27 47.37 -4.32
CA VAL A 49 -3.83 48.24 -3.21
C VAL A 49 -2.56 49.02 -3.58
N GLN A 50 -1.58 48.36 -4.20
CA GLN A 50 -0.35 49.01 -4.67
C GLN A 50 -0.53 49.94 -5.88
N SER A 51 -1.66 49.88 -6.58
CA SER A 51 -2.00 50.81 -7.66
C SER A 51 -2.50 52.18 -7.14
N THR A 52 -2.72 52.32 -5.83
CA THR A 52 -3.15 53.58 -5.18
C THR A 52 -1.95 54.52 -4.97
N GLU A 53 -2.17 55.81 -4.70
CA GLU A 53 -1.14 56.88 -4.68
C GLU A 53 0.05 56.67 -3.72
N ILE A 54 -0.03 55.69 -2.80
CA ILE A 54 1.05 55.31 -1.90
C ILE A 54 1.82 54.13 -2.53
N ARG A 55 2.74 54.46 -3.45
CA ARG A 55 3.52 53.48 -4.21
C ARG A 55 4.68 52.92 -3.38
N TRP A 56 4.40 52.02 -2.43
CA TRP A 56 5.43 51.42 -1.56
C TRP A 56 6.37 50.43 -2.26
N ASP A 57 6.00 49.91 -3.44
CA ASP A 57 6.78 48.97 -4.25
C ASP A 57 6.50 49.28 -5.74
N PRO A 58 7.25 50.23 -6.34
CA PRO A 58 7.16 50.55 -7.77
C PRO A 58 7.50 49.34 -8.64
N TYR A 59 7.02 49.32 -9.89
CA TYR A 59 7.38 48.29 -10.87
C TYR A 59 8.92 48.18 -10.97
N PRO A 60 9.54 46.99 -10.74
CA PRO A 60 9.00 45.64 -10.86
C PRO A 60 8.88 44.90 -9.50
N PHE A 61 7.95 45.31 -8.62
CA PHE A 61 7.51 44.61 -7.39
C PHE A 61 8.56 43.70 -6.74
N ILE A 62 9.70 44.26 -6.32
CA ILE A 62 10.90 43.49 -5.97
C ILE A 62 10.66 42.64 -4.72
N LEU A 63 9.88 43.17 -3.78
CA LEU A 63 9.58 42.52 -2.50
C LEU A 63 8.58 41.38 -2.69
N LEU A 64 7.58 41.57 -3.55
CA LEU A 64 6.61 40.53 -3.87
C LEU A 64 7.29 39.38 -4.61
N ASN A 65 8.14 39.67 -5.60
CA ASN A 65 8.90 38.64 -6.31
C ASN A 65 9.85 37.87 -5.38
N LEU A 66 10.52 38.56 -4.45
CA LEU A 66 11.39 37.92 -3.46
C LEU A 66 10.59 37.01 -2.53
N PHE A 67 9.46 37.49 -2.02
CA PHE A 67 8.61 36.72 -1.11
C PHE A 67 8.02 35.50 -1.82
N LEU A 68 7.52 35.64 -3.05
CA LEU A 68 7.02 34.53 -3.86
C LEU A 68 8.11 33.50 -4.16
N SER A 69 9.33 33.94 -4.48
CA SER A 69 10.46 33.04 -4.74
C SER A 69 10.86 32.26 -3.48
N MET A 70 10.89 32.91 -2.32
CA MET A 70 11.13 32.25 -1.04
C MET A 70 10.00 31.25 -0.72
N LEU A 71 8.75 31.63 -0.96
CA LEU A 71 7.59 30.77 -0.75
C LEU A 71 7.69 29.50 -1.62
N ALA A 72 8.02 29.66 -2.91
CA ALA A 72 8.21 28.54 -3.84
C ALA A 72 9.37 27.62 -3.41
N GLY A 73 10.49 28.19 -2.96
CA GLY A 73 11.62 27.41 -2.42
C GLY A 73 11.24 26.61 -1.17
N LEU A 74 10.50 27.23 -0.25
CA LEU A 74 9.98 26.57 0.95
C LEU A 74 8.99 25.44 0.58
N GLN A 75 8.13 25.68 -0.40
CA GLN A 75 7.21 24.66 -0.92
C GLN A 75 7.96 23.44 -1.48
N GLY A 76 8.99 23.65 -2.30
CA GLY A 76 9.82 22.58 -2.84
C GLY A 76 10.53 21.76 -1.75
N ALA A 77 11.06 22.44 -0.71
CA ALA A 77 11.69 21.78 0.42
C ALA A 77 10.71 20.92 1.24
N ILE A 78 9.52 21.45 1.54
CA ILE A 78 8.46 20.71 2.24
C ILE A 78 8.02 19.50 1.41
N LEU A 79 7.86 19.65 0.09
CA LEU A 79 7.51 18.56 -0.80
C LEU A 79 8.57 17.46 -0.78
N LEU A 80 9.85 17.82 -0.82
CA LEU A 80 10.96 16.87 -0.77
C LEU A 80 11.04 16.11 0.56
N ILE A 81 10.82 16.81 1.68
CA ILE A 81 10.76 16.18 3.01
C ILE A 81 9.57 15.21 3.09
N ALA A 82 8.42 15.62 2.57
CA ALA A 82 7.22 14.79 2.55
C ALA A 82 7.41 13.54 1.66
N ALA A 83 8.02 13.70 0.49
CA ALA A 83 8.36 12.61 -0.43
C ALA A 83 9.34 11.62 0.22
N LYS A 84 10.47 12.10 0.77
CA LYS A 84 11.45 11.25 1.47
C LYS A 84 10.81 10.41 2.58
N ARG A 85 9.89 10.99 3.34
CA ARG A 85 9.16 10.26 4.39
C ARG A 85 8.22 9.20 3.80
N GLN A 86 7.49 9.54 2.75
CA GLN A 86 6.58 8.61 2.09
C GLN A 86 7.35 7.43 1.47
N ASP A 87 8.49 7.68 0.83
CA ASP A 87 9.34 6.65 0.24
C ASP A 87 9.88 5.67 1.29
N ALA A 88 10.31 6.18 2.45
CA ALA A 88 10.77 5.33 3.54
C ALA A 88 9.66 4.39 4.07
N ILE A 89 8.43 4.90 4.17
CA ILE A 89 7.26 4.10 4.57
C ILE A 89 6.96 3.06 3.50
N SER A 90 6.89 3.47 2.22
CA SER A 90 6.65 2.58 1.09
C SER A 90 7.69 1.46 1.00
N ALA A 91 8.97 1.76 1.23
CA ALA A 91 10.04 0.77 1.25
C ALA A 91 9.86 -0.25 2.38
N SER A 92 9.51 0.21 3.58
CA SER A 92 9.24 -0.70 4.72
C SER A 92 8.04 -1.60 4.48
N LEU A 93 6.99 -1.09 3.85
CA LEU A 93 5.81 -1.87 3.47
C LEU A 93 6.17 -2.91 2.40
N ALA A 94 6.93 -2.52 1.37
CA ALA A 94 7.37 -3.44 0.33
C ALA A 94 8.19 -4.61 0.88
N GLN A 95 9.06 -4.36 1.87
CA GLN A 95 9.83 -5.43 2.53
C GLN A 95 8.91 -6.39 3.28
N HIS A 96 7.90 -5.89 3.99
CA HIS A 96 6.97 -6.73 4.74
C HIS A 96 6.05 -7.54 3.83
N ASP A 97 5.57 -6.92 2.75
CA ASP A 97 4.78 -7.59 1.71
C ASP A 97 5.61 -8.69 1.04
N TYR A 98 6.90 -8.44 0.78
CA TYR A 98 7.82 -9.43 0.24
C TYR A 98 7.97 -10.64 1.18
N GLU A 99 8.24 -10.40 2.47
CA GLU A 99 8.37 -11.48 3.47
C GLU A 99 7.09 -12.31 3.59
N THR A 100 5.94 -11.64 3.62
CA THR A 100 4.63 -12.32 3.66
C THR A 100 4.39 -13.15 2.40
N ASN A 101 4.72 -12.61 1.23
CA ASN A 101 4.56 -13.32 -0.04
C ASN A 101 5.47 -14.54 -0.14
N VAL A 102 6.71 -14.46 0.35
CA VAL A 102 7.63 -15.61 0.42
C VAL A 102 7.11 -16.68 1.39
N ALA A 103 6.58 -16.27 2.55
CA ALA A 103 5.97 -17.20 3.49
C ALA A 103 4.75 -17.91 2.88
N ALA A 104 3.85 -17.14 2.24
CA ALA A 104 2.69 -17.68 1.54
C ALA A 104 3.08 -18.65 0.42
N ALA A 105 4.14 -18.34 -0.35
CA ALA A 105 4.64 -19.25 -1.38
C ALA A 105 5.11 -20.59 -0.81
N ARG A 106 5.79 -20.59 0.35
CA ARG A 106 6.19 -21.82 1.04
C ARG A 106 5.00 -22.61 1.56
N GLU A 107 4.00 -21.95 2.12
CA GLU A 107 2.77 -22.60 2.58
C GLU A 107 2.02 -23.25 1.40
N ILE A 108 1.93 -22.58 0.25
CA ILE A 108 1.36 -23.13 -0.97
C ILE A 108 2.15 -24.36 -1.45
N GLU A 109 3.47 -24.31 -1.43
CA GLU A 109 4.32 -25.45 -1.81
C GLU A 109 4.08 -26.66 -0.88
N GLN A 110 3.95 -26.43 0.42
CA GLN A 110 3.61 -27.48 1.38
C GLN A 110 2.21 -28.07 1.12
N LEU A 111 1.21 -27.24 0.83
CA LEU A 111 -0.13 -27.70 0.48
C LEU A 111 -0.14 -28.53 -0.81
N LEU A 112 0.66 -28.14 -1.80
CA LEU A 112 0.82 -28.90 -3.04
C LEU A 112 1.48 -30.26 -2.79
N ASP A 113 2.50 -30.34 -1.92
CA ASP A 113 3.13 -31.62 -1.57
C ASP A 113 2.14 -32.56 -0.87
N ILE A 114 1.36 -32.04 0.08
CA ILE A 114 0.30 -32.80 0.75
C ILE A 114 -0.73 -33.29 -0.28
N ASN A 115 -1.15 -32.44 -1.20
CA ASN A 115 -2.14 -32.80 -2.21
C ASN A 115 -1.62 -33.90 -3.15
N ARG A 116 -0.36 -33.84 -3.57
CA ARG A 116 0.27 -34.92 -4.36
C ARG A 116 0.27 -36.25 -3.62
N ARG A 117 0.69 -36.26 -2.35
CA ARG A 117 0.65 -37.48 -1.52
C ARG A 117 -0.76 -38.04 -1.36
N GLN A 118 -1.76 -37.17 -1.22
CA GLN A 118 -3.16 -37.59 -1.15
C GLN A 118 -3.60 -38.25 -2.46
N LEU A 119 -3.19 -37.72 -3.62
CA LEU A 119 -3.48 -38.30 -4.93
C LEU A 119 -2.82 -39.68 -5.07
N GLU A 120 -1.56 -39.84 -4.70
CA GLU A 120 -0.85 -41.13 -4.73
C GLU A 120 -1.56 -42.20 -3.87
N LEU A 121 -2.03 -41.82 -2.68
CA LEU A 121 -2.79 -42.73 -1.81
C LEU A 121 -4.14 -43.10 -2.43
N LEU A 122 -4.83 -42.16 -3.07
CA LEU A 122 -6.09 -42.43 -3.76
C LEU A 122 -5.88 -43.38 -4.95
N GLU A 123 -4.82 -43.18 -5.74
CA GLU A 123 -4.45 -44.08 -6.84
C GLU A 123 -4.16 -45.49 -6.34
N HIS A 124 -3.41 -45.63 -5.24
CA HIS A 124 -3.13 -46.93 -4.64
C HIS A 124 -4.42 -47.64 -4.17
N LEU A 125 -5.33 -46.92 -3.50
CA LEU A 125 -6.60 -47.48 -3.04
C LEU A 125 -7.52 -47.91 -4.20
N VAL A 126 -7.54 -47.13 -5.29
CA VAL A 126 -8.30 -47.50 -6.51
C VAL A 126 -7.70 -48.76 -7.13
N ALA A 127 -6.37 -48.85 -7.26
CA ALA A 127 -5.70 -50.02 -7.80
C ALA A 127 -5.95 -51.29 -6.96
N GLU A 128 -5.91 -51.19 -5.63
CA GLU A 128 -6.25 -52.31 -4.74
C GLU A 128 -7.70 -52.75 -4.86
N ARG A 129 -8.64 -51.81 -5.00
CA ARG A 129 -10.06 -52.14 -5.16
C ARG A 129 -10.31 -52.83 -6.49
N ASP A 130 -9.73 -52.33 -7.57
CA ASP A 130 -9.83 -52.91 -8.92
C ASP A 130 -9.21 -54.33 -8.97
N GLY A 131 -8.11 -54.54 -8.25
CA GLY A 131 -7.48 -55.85 -8.10
C GLY A 131 -8.31 -56.85 -7.28
N ARG A 132 -9.05 -56.38 -6.26
CA ARG A 132 -9.99 -57.22 -5.49
C ARG A 132 -11.20 -57.64 -6.30
N ASP A 133 -11.84 -56.72 -7.02
CA ASP A 133 -13.00 -57.02 -7.89
C ASP A 133 -12.66 -58.14 -8.90
N ARG A 134 -11.52 -58.04 -9.59
CA ARG A 134 -11.08 -59.07 -10.55
C ARG A 134 -10.81 -60.43 -9.91
N ARG A 135 -10.44 -60.47 -8.63
CA ARG A 135 -10.17 -61.72 -7.90
C ARG A 135 -11.47 -62.42 -7.51
N ASP A 136 -12.47 -61.64 -7.11
CA ASP A 136 -13.80 -62.12 -6.77
C ASP A 136 -14.53 -62.64 -8.05
N GLU A 137 -14.46 -61.92 -9.18
CA GLU A 137 -15.01 -62.41 -10.47
C GLU A 137 -14.40 -63.75 -10.91
N ARG A 138 -13.10 -63.96 -10.65
CA ARG A 138 -12.40 -65.19 -11.05
C ARG A 138 -12.74 -66.37 -10.16
N THR A 139 -13.16 -66.13 -8.92
CA THR A 139 -13.58 -67.19 -7.98
C THR A 139 -15.05 -67.57 -8.18
N ASP A 140 -15.92 -66.62 -8.55
CA ASP A 140 -17.31 -66.92 -8.92
C ASP A 140 -17.44 -67.60 -10.31
N GLY A 141 -16.56 -67.29 -11.27
CA GLY A 141 -16.58 -67.88 -12.62
C GLY A 141 -16.16 -69.36 -12.70
N ASP A 142 -15.37 -69.85 -11.73
CA ASP A 142 -14.90 -71.24 -11.66
C ASP A 142 -15.90 -72.17 -10.92
N GLY A 143 -16.92 -71.59 -10.28
CA GLY A 143 -17.97 -72.31 -9.55
C GLY A 143 -19.21 -72.68 -10.35
N GLY A 144 -19.23 -72.42 -11.67
CA GLY A 144 -20.36 -72.80 -12.54
C GLY A 144 -20.50 -74.32 -12.65
N PRO A 145 -21.70 -74.91 -12.39
CA PRO A 145 -21.86 -76.35 -12.25
C PRO A 145 -21.48 -77.06 -13.55
N THR A 146 -20.43 -77.86 -13.49
CA THR A 146 -20.10 -78.88 -14.48
C THR A 146 -21.17 -79.99 -14.38
N ALA A 147 -22.25 -79.82 -15.14
CA ALA A 147 -23.26 -80.85 -15.39
C ALA A 147 -23.00 -81.52 -16.74
#